data_AF-A0A2N1SB76-F1
#
_entry.id   AF-A0A2N1SB76-F1
#
_cell.length_a   1.000
_cell.length_b   1.000
_cell.length_c   1.000
_cell.angle_alpha   90.00
_cell.angle_beta   90.00
_cell.angle_gamma   90.00
#
_symmetry.space_group_name_H-M   'P 1'
#
loop_
_entity.id
_entity.type
_entity.pdbx_description
1 polymer ?
#
loop_
_entity_poly.entity_id
_entity_poly.type
_entity_poly.pdbx_seq_one_letter_code
_entity_poly.pdbx_strand_id
1 'polypeptide(L)'
;MEAYFGLLESKLAAIPMPSRQLYILASRKLLGRSRDDGFIASYAAALSELDAAGKAERGYVQILETCIEAFGRVSTAVRNGRVAV
;
A
#
# COMPACT_ATOMS: atom_id res chain seq x y z
N MET A 1 -10.58 -6.06 -14.00
CA MET A 1 -9.87 -6.58 -12.79
C MET A 1 -8.36 -6.34 -12.84
N GLU A 2 -7.80 -6.00 -14.01
CA GLU A 2 -6.35 -5.80 -14.21
C GLU A 2 -5.86 -4.37 -13.96
N ALA A 3 -6.71 -3.34 -14.13
CA ALA A 3 -6.30 -1.94 -14.00
C ALA A 3 -5.83 -1.53 -12.59
N TYR A 4 -6.48 -2.09 -11.55
CA TYR A 4 -6.16 -1.86 -10.14
C TYR A 4 -4.71 -2.25 -9.80
N PHE A 5 -4.29 -3.42 -10.28
CA PHE A 5 -2.97 -3.96 -9.98
C PHE A 5 -1.90 -3.29 -10.83
N GLY A 6 -2.22 -2.95 -12.09
CA GLY A 6 -1.35 -2.14 -12.93
C GLY A 6 -0.98 -0.79 -12.28
N LEU A 7 -1.92 -0.12 -11.61
CA LEU A 7 -1.64 1.13 -10.90
C LEU A 7 -0.70 0.91 -9.71
N LEU A 8 -0.98 -0.08 -8.86
CA LEU A 8 -0.13 -0.38 -7.70
C LEU A 8 1.26 -0.86 -8.13
N GLU A 9 1.34 -1.72 -9.13
CA GLU A 9 2.60 -2.22 -9.72
C GLU A 9 3.44 -1.09 -10.30
N SER A 10 2.80 -0.14 -11.00
CA SER A 10 3.45 1.06 -11.51
C SER A 10 4.00 1.94 -10.38
N LYS A 11 3.22 2.14 -9.32
CA LYS A 11 3.64 2.98 -8.17
C LYS A 11 4.75 2.33 -7.35
N LEU A 12 4.80 1.00 -7.25
CA LEU A 12 5.82 0.26 -6.53
C LEU A 12 7.02 -0.13 -7.42
N ALA A 13 7.11 0.40 -8.64
CA ALA A 13 8.16 0.05 -9.60
C ALA A 13 9.59 0.39 -9.13
N ALA A 14 9.74 1.24 -8.10
CA ALA A 14 11.03 1.56 -7.49
C ALA A 14 11.54 0.48 -6.51
N ILE A 15 10.67 -0.39 -5.99
CA ILE A 15 11.04 -1.43 -5.02
C ILE A 15 11.66 -2.62 -5.76
N PRO A 16 12.85 -3.14 -5.41
CA PRO A 16 13.45 -4.28 -6.11
C PRO A 16 12.64 -5.57 -5.92
N MET A 17 12.80 -6.51 -6.86
CA MET A 17 12.34 -7.88 -6.69
C MET A 17 13.29 -8.62 -5.73
N PRO A 18 12.79 -9.55 -4.88
CA PRO A 18 11.41 -10.08 -4.82
C PRO A 18 10.46 -9.29 -3.90
N SER A 19 10.94 -8.31 -3.14
CA SER A 19 10.14 -7.57 -2.15
C SER A 19 8.90 -6.92 -2.74
N ARG A 20 8.98 -6.39 -3.97
CA ARG A 20 7.83 -5.82 -4.69
C ARG A 20 6.66 -6.80 -4.83
N GLN A 21 6.93 -8.07 -5.15
CA GLN A 21 5.88 -9.09 -5.26
C GLN A 21 5.19 -9.36 -3.93
N LEU A 22 5.95 -9.34 -2.84
CA LEU A 22 5.41 -9.50 -1.49
C LEU A 22 4.51 -8.32 -1.11
N TYR A 23 4.91 -7.08 -1.42
CA TYR A 23 4.06 -5.91 -1.25
C TYR A 23 2.75 -6.03 -2.05
N ILE A 24 2.82 -6.45 -3.31
CA ILE A 24 1.63 -6.62 -4.16
C ILE A 24 0.69 -7.69 -3.59
N LEU A 25 1.23 -8.84 -3.18
CA LEU A 25 0.45 -9.94 -2.61
C LEU A 25 -0.21 -9.56 -1.28
N ALA A 26 0.51 -8.87 -0.40
CA ALA A 26 -0.04 -8.35 0.85
C ALA A 26 -1.16 -7.32 0.59
N SER A 27 -0.89 -6.37 -0.30
CA SER A 27 -1.84 -5.34 -0.72
C SER A 27 -3.12 -5.94 -1.29
N ARG A 28 -3.01 -7.02 -2.09
CA ARG A 28 -4.15 -7.78 -2.64
C ARG A 28 -5.09 -8.28 -1.55
N LYS A 29 -4.53 -8.78 -0.46
CA LYS A 29 -5.32 -9.33 0.66
C LYS A 29 -6.00 -8.23 1.46
N LEU A 30 -5.32 -7.10 1.67
CA LEU A 30 -5.82 -6.00 2.50
C LEU A 30 -6.86 -5.13 1.80
N LEU A 31 -6.65 -4.81 0.52
CA LEU A 31 -7.48 -3.84 -0.18
C LEU A 31 -8.77 -4.47 -0.74
N GLY A 32 -8.79 -5.79 -0.95
CA GLY A 32 -9.95 -6.48 -1.50
C GLY A 32 -10.33 -5.99 -2.91
N ARG A 33 -11.57 -6.27 -3.35
CA ARG A 33 -12.07 -5.92 -4.70
C ARG A 33 -12.70 -4.53 -4.83
N SER A 34 -12.84 -3.77 -3.74
CA SER A 34 -13.84 -2.69 -3.66
C SER A 34 -13.30 -1.33 -3.20
N ARG A 35 -12.02 -1.02 -3.44
CA ARG A 35 -11.44 0.29 -3.10
C ARG A 35 -11.37 1.19 -4.34
N ASP A 36 -11.70 2.45 -4.12
CA ASP A 36 -11.63 3.54 -5.12
C ASP A 36 -10.18 3.90 -5.48
N ASP A 37 -9.95 4.43 -6.68
CA ASP A 37 -8.64 4.82 -7.20
C ASP A 37 -7.91 5.83 -6.30
N GLY A 38 -8.63 6.75 -5.67
CA GLY A 38 -8.05 7.72 -4.72
C GLY A 38 -7.52 7.06 -3.44
N PHE A 39 -8.20 5.99 -2.98
CA PHE A 39 -7.71 5.20 -1.84
C PHE A 39 -6.41 4.49 -2.18
N ILE A 40 -6.34 3.90 -3.38
CA ILE A 40 -5.18 3.15 -3.85
C ILE A 40 -3.97 4.07 -4.04
N ALA A 41 -4.18 5.25 -4.63
CA ALA A 41 -3.14 6.24 -4.80
C ALA A 41 -2.56 6.68 -3.44
N SER A 42 -3.44 6.97 -2.47
CA SER A 42 -3.04 7.35 -1.11
C SER A 42 -2.32 6.20 -0.39
N TYR A 43 -2.77 4.96 -0.59
CA TYR A 43 -2.16 3.77 -0.03
C TYR A 43 -0.76 3.52 -0.58
N ALA A 44 -0.58 3.61 -1.91
CA ALA A 44 0.71 3.44 -2.56
C ALA A 44 1.71 4.53 -2.15
N ALA A 45 1.24 5.77 -1.97
CA ALA A 45 2.07 6.85 -1.43
C ALA A 45 2.55 6.53 -0.01
N ALA A 46 1.63 6.18 0.89
CA ALA A 46 1.97 5.81 2.27
C ALA A 46 2.93 4.61 2.35
N LEU A 47 2.74 3.61 1.49
CA LEU A 47 3.66 2.48 1.36
C LEU A 47 5.07 2.92 0.95
N SER A 48 5.17 3.79 -0.04
CA SER A 48 6.46 4.27 -0.55
C SER A 48 7.21 5.10 0.49
N GLU A 49 6.50 5.93 1.25
CA GLU A 49 7.06 6.69 2.37
C GLU A 49 7.58 5.78 3.48
N LEU A 50 6.78 4.77 3.84
CA LEU A 50 7.18 3.79 4.85
C LEU A 50 8.35 2.94 4.39
N ASP A 51 8.40 2.58 3.11
CA ASP A 51 9.55 1.87 2.52
C ASP A 51 10.82 2.69 2.55
N ALA A 52 10.76 3.95 2.11
CA ALA A 52 11.90 4.87 2.18
C ALA A 52 12.41 5.12 3.61
N ALA A 53 11.52 5.07 4.61
CA ALA A 53 11.89 5.22 6.02
C ALA A 53 12.60 3.98 6.61
N GLY A 54 12.43 2.80 6.00
CA GLY A 54 13.02 1.54 6.47
C GLY A 54 14.36 1.25 5.83
N LYS A 55 15.47 1.57 6.52
CA LYS A 55 16.85 1.38 6.00
C LYS A 55 17.39 -0.06 6.00
N ALA A 56 16.57 -1.11 6.11
CA ALA A 56 17.07 -2.48 6.29
C ALA A 56 16.30 -3.52 5.46
N GLU A 57 16.96 -4.65 5.15
CA GLU A 57 16.34 -5.83 4.56
C GLU A 57 15.06 -6.21 5.31
N ARG A 58 13.93 -6.08 4.62
CA ARG A 58 12.63 -6.44 5.16
C ARG A 58 12.33 -7.89 4.85
N GLY A 59 12.21 -8.69 5.89
CA GLY A 59 11.59 -10.00 5.79
C GLY A 59 10.10 -9.88 5.47
N TYR A 60 9.49 -11.02 5.16
CA TYR A 60 8.07 -11.12 4.81
C TYR A 60 7.13 -10.49 5.86
N VAL A 61 7.45 -10.65 7.15
CA VAL A 61 6.66 -10.11 8.26
C VAL A 61 6.71 -8.59 8.27
N GLN A 62 7.88 -7.97 8.13
CA GLN A 62 8.00 -6.51 8.11
C GLN A 62 7.30 -5.89 6.89
N ILE A 63 7.31 -6.58 5.75
CA ILE A 63 6.56 -6.15 4.56
C ILE A 63 5.05 -6.15 4.84
N LEU A 64 4.54 -7.20 5.48
CA LEU A 64 3.12 -7.27 5.87
C LEU A 64 2.75 -6.17 6.87
N GLU A 65 3.55 -5.96 7.91
CA GLU A 65 3.34 -4.90 8.89
C GLU A 65 3.30 -3.52 8.24
N THR A 66 4.23 -3.26 7.32
CA THR A 66 4.25 -2.03 6.53
C THR A 66 2.96 -1.85 5.71
N CYS A 67 2.49 -2.92 5.07
CA CYS A 67 1.24 -2.89 4.31
C CYS A 67 0.02 -2.61 5.19
N ILE A 68 -0.03 -3.21 6.38
CA ILE A 68 -1.12 -3.00 7.35
C ILE A 68 -1.08 -1.57 7.87
N GLU A 69 0.11 -1.04 8.17
CA GLU A 69 0.26 0.33 8.66
C GLU A 69 -0.16 1.35 7.61
N ALA A 70 0.29 1.20 6.36
CA ALA A 70 -0.15 2.05 5.25
C ALA A 70 -1.68 2.01 5.08
N PHE A 71 -2.27 0.82 5.15
CA PHE A 71 -3.72 0.64 5.05
C PHE A 71 -4.45 1.32 6.21
N GLY A 72 -3.93 1.20 7.44
CA GLY A 72 -4.48 1.82 8.64
C GLY A 72 -4.43 3.36 8.58
N ARG A 73 -3.30 3.92 8.14
CA ARG A 73 -3.13 5.37 7.95
C ARG A 73 -4.15 5.93 6.97
N VAL A 74 -4.28 5.31 5.79
CA VAL A 74 -5.23 5.77 4.76
C VAL A 74 -6.68 5.53 5.17
N SER A 75 -6.99 4.39 5.78
CA SER A 75 -8.34 4.12 6.30
C SER A 75 -8.77 5.13 7.37
N THR A 76 -7.84 5.55 8.23
CA THR A 76 -8.07 6.56 9.25
C THR A 76 -8.21 7.94 8.64
N ALA A 77 -7.35 8.31 7.68
CA ALA A 77 -7.45 9.57 6.95
C ALA A 77 -8.78 9.69 6.19
N VAL A 78 -9.23 8.64 5.52
CA VAL A 78 -10.53 8.62 4.82
C VAL A 78 -11.71 8.68 5.79
N ARG A 79 -11.60 8.03 6.96
CA ARG A 79 -12.61 8.11 8.02
C ARG A 79 -12.68 9.50 8.63
N ASN A 80 -11.54 10.14 8.89
CA ASN A 80 -11.45 11.48 9.47
C ASN A 80 -11.80 12.58 8.45
N GLY A 81 -11.51 12.37 7.16
CA GLY A 81 -11.95 13.23 6.06
C GLY A 81 -13.46 13.13 5.76
N ARG A 82 -14.17 12.17 6.36
CA ARG A 82 -15.64 12.13 6.44
C ARG A 82 -16.21 12.87 7.67
N VAL A 83 -15.36 13.46 8.51
CA VAL A 83 -15.72 14.39 9.61
C VAL A 83 -15.24 15.81 9.27
N ALA A 84 -15.30 16.16 7.99
CA ALA A 84 -15.21 17.52 7.51
C ALA A 84 -16.35 17.71 6.48
N VAL A 85 -17.56 17.80 7.01
CA VAL A 85 -18.72 18.42 6.33
C VAL A 85 -19.15 19.59 7.20
#